data_AF-A0A9P6R201-F1
#
_entry.id   AF-A0A9P6R201-F1
#
_cell.length_a   1.000
_cell.length_b   1.000
_cell.length_c   1.000
_cell.angle_alpha   90.00
_cell.angle_beta   90.00
_cell.angle_gamma   90.00
#
_symmetry.space_group_name_H-M   'P 1'
#
loop_
_entity.id
_entity.type
_entity.pdbx_description
1 polymer ?
#
loop_
_entity_poly.entity_id
_entity_poly.type
_entity_poly.pdbx_seq_one_letter_code
_entity_poly.pdbx_strand_id
1 'polypeptide(L)'
;MSSKNNSYTIYSSGHNSQGNHYCNRGDSTASGGSYHYSNTNGSYYYQNSNGSTYYSNPNTGYSKYTPPSGNSNNYGSGNSGYGRKY
;
A
#
# COMPACT_ATOMS: atom_id res chain seq x y z
N MET A 1 14.69 -5.13 29.31
CA MET A 1 14.58 -5.59 27.91
C MET A 1 14.04 -4.43 27.09
N SER A 2 14.86 -3.83 26.24
CA SER A 2 14.45 -2.70 25.40
C SER A 2 13.68 -3.23 24.20
N SER A 3 12.36 -3.35 24.35
CA SER A 3 11.50 -3.61 23.22
C SER A 3 11.53 -2.37 22.33
N LYS A 4 12.21 -2.48 21.18
CA LYS A 4 12.09 -1.57 20.05
C LYS A 4 10.63 -1.51 19.63
N ASN A 5 9.85 -0.69 20.32
CA ASN A 5 8.63 -0.12 19.80
C ASN A 5 9.06 0.76 18.63
N ASN A 6 9.21 0.14 17.46
CA ASN A 6 9.06 0.84 16.20
C ASN A 6 7.61 1.34 16.24
N SER A 7 7.41 2.49 16.87
CA SER A 7 6.17 3.23 16.92
C SER A 7 5.88 3.71 15.51
N TYR A 8 5.53 2.77 14.61
CA TYR A 8 4.72 3.12 13.47
C TYR A 8 3.43 3.62 14.09
N THR A 9 3.24 4.93 14.09
CA THR A 9 2.01 5.58 14.51
C THR A 9 0.87 5.02 13.67
N ILE A 10 0.23 3.95 14.15
CA ILE A 10 -1.04 3.49 13.58
C ILE A 10 -2.08 4.43 14.16
N TYR A 11 -2.46 5.43 13.38
CA TYR A 11 -3.48 6.41 13.76
C TYR A 11 -4.84 5.73 13.93
N SER A 12 -5.14 4.74 13.10
CA SER A 12 -6.36 3.93 13.20
C SER A 12 -6.23 2.69 12.32
N SER A 13 -6.67 1.53 12.80
CA SER A 13 -6.85 0.34 11.97
C SER A 13 -8.24 -0.25 12.18
N GLY A 14 -8.70 -1.04 11.23
CA GLY A 14 -9.99 -1.70 11.33
C GLY A 14 -10.16 -2.79 10.29
N HIS A 15 -11.25 -3.55 10.45
CA HIS A 15 -11.67 -4.55 9.51
C HIS A 15 -13.07 -4.20 9.03
N ASN A 16 -13.33 -4.32 7.73
CA ASN A 16 -14.69 -4.25 7.23
C ASN A 16 -15.38 -5.62 7.34
N SER A 17 -16.70 -5.69 7.17
CA SER A 17 -17.47 -6.92 7.25
C SER A 17 -17.09 -7.98 6.21
N GLN A 18 -16.30 -7.61 5.20
CA GLN A 18 -15.77 -8.51 4.16
C GLN A 18 -14.40 -9.08 4.55
N GLY A 19 -13.88 -8.75 5.74
CA GLY A 19 -12.58 -9.18 6.25
C GLY A 19 -11.39 -8.38 5.74
N ASN A 20 -11.60 -7.30 4.97
CA ASN A 20 -10.49 -6.46 4.52
C ASN A 20 -9.98 -5.63 5.69
N HIS A 21 -8.66 -5.58 5.84
CA HIS A 21 -7.99 -4.82 6.89
C HIS A 21 -7.48 -3.51 6.33
N TYR A 22 -7.79 -2.41 7.01
CA TYR A 22 -7.19 -1.11 6.72
C TYR A 22 -6.38 -0.61 7.92
N CYS A 23 -5.29 0.08 7.63
CA CYS A 23 -4.39 0.67 8.62
C CYS A 23 -3.96 2.05 8.15
N ASN A 24 -4.47 3.08 8.82
CA ASN A 24 -3.97 4.45 8.71
C ASN A 24 -2.67 4.58 9.51
N ARG A 25 -1.60 4.99 8.83
CA ARG A 25 -0.26 5.20 9.38
C ARG A 25 0.05 6.67 9.68
N GLY A 26 -0.92 7.56 9.47
CA GLY A 26 -0.84 8.96 9.89
C GLY A 26 -0.69 9.96 8.76
N ASP A 27 -0.09 11.10 9.09
CA ASP A 27 -0.05 12.24 8.19
C ASP A 27 0.75 11.94 6.90
N SER A 28 0.27 12.50 5.79
CA SER A 28 0.85 12.40 4.45
C SER A 28 0.65 13.72 3.73
N THR A 29 1.48 13.98 2.73
CA THR A 29 1.27 15.06 1.78
C THR A 29 0.05 14.83 0.88
N ALA A 30 -0.47 13.60 0.81
CA ALA A 30 -1.73 13.30 0.16
C ALA A 30 -2.92 13.40 1.12
N SER A 31 -4.06 13.87 0.57
CA SER A 31 -5.32 13.97 1.29
C SER A 31 -5.70 12.61 1.91
N GLY A 32 -6.00 12.60 3.21
CA GLY A 32 -6.37 11.39 3.95
C GLY A 32 -5.22 10.61 4.58
N GLY A 33 -3.96 11.07 4.45
CA GLY A 33 -2.83 10.47 5.16
C GLY A 33 -2.17 9.29 4.43
N SER A 34 -1.31 8.58 5.15
CA SER A 34 -0.61 7.37 4.73
C SER A 34 -1.46 6.17 5.11
N TYR A 35 -1.81 5.30 4.18
CA TYR A 35 -2.67 4.15 4.49
C TYR A 35 -2.19 2.86 3.85
N HIS A 36 -2.53 1.77 4.50
CA HIS A 36 -2.34 0.42 4.01
C HIS A 36 -3.67 -0.30 4.02
N TYR A 37 -4.03 -0.92 2.91
CA TYR A 37 -5.24 -1.71 2.75
C TYR A 37 -4.84 -3.12 2.33
N SER A 38 -5.33 -4.12 3.05
CA SER A 38 -5.16 -5.53 2.72
C SER A 38 -6.54 -6.12 2.51
N ASN A 39 -6.75 -6.65 1.30
CA ASN A 39 -7.97 -7.30 0.93
C ASN A 39 -7.89 -8.80 1.23
N THR A 40 -9.04 -9.42 1.50
CA THR A 40 -9.13 -10.87 1.73
C THR A 40 -8.71 -11.70 0.52
N ASN A 41 -8.83 -11.14 -0.68
CA ASN A 41 -8.32 -11.74 -1.90
C ASN A 41 -6.78 -11.62 -2.04
N GLY A 42 -6.04 -11.27 -0.99
CA GLY A 42 -4.58 -11.18 -0.99
C GLY A 42 -4.01 -9.95 -1.71
N SER A 43 -4.83 -9.15 -2.39
CA SER A 43 -4.38 -7.87 -2.94
C SER A 43 -4.16 -6.85 -1.83
N TYR A 44 -3.24 -5.92 -2.07
CA TYR A 44 -2.90 -4.88 -1.12
C TYR A 44 -2.68 -3.54 -1.80
N TYR A 45 -2.91 -2.48 -1.04
CA TYR A 45 -2.77 -1.11 -1.47
C TYR A 45 -1.99 -0.31 -0.42
N TYR A 46 -1.07 0.52 -0.87
CA TYR A 46 -0.32 1.47 -0.06
C TYR A 46 -0.53 2.88 -0.59
N GLN A 47 -0.83 3.83 0.29
CA GLN A 47 -0.58 5.26 0.06
C GLN A 47 0.52 5.69 1.01
N ASN A 48 1.58 6.20 0.40
CA ASN A 48 2.75 6.65 1.11
C ASN A 48 2.56 8.10 1.56
N SER A 49 3.39 8.51 2.53
CA SER A 49 3.40 9.87 3.07
C SER A 49 3.81 10.93 2.06
N ASN A 50 4.47 10.54 0.97
CA ASN A 50 4.84 11.41 -0.14
C ASN A 50 3.72 11.60 -1.17
N GLY A 51 2.57 10.94 -0.99
CA GLY A 51 1.41 10.94 -1.88
C GLY A 51 1.50 9.97 -3.07
N SER A 52 2.57 9.19 -3.18
CA SER A 52 2.58 8.04 -4.11
C SER A 52 1.67 6.94 -3.60
N THR A 53 1.13 6.16 -4.53
CA THR A 53 0.31 4.99 -4.21
C THR A 53 0.81 3.76 -4.95
N TYR A 54 0.62 2.59 -4.34
CA TYR A 54 1.01 1.31 -4.90
C TYR A 54 -0.08 0.29 -4.66
N TYR A 55 -0.56 -0.32 -5.72
CA TYR A 55 -1.52 -1.41 -5.69
C TYR A 55 -0.88 -2.67 -6.24
N SER A 56 -1.10 -3.81 -5.60
CA SER A 56 -0.67 -5.11 -6.11
C SER A 56 -1.71 -6.17 -5.81
N ASN A 57 -1.98 -7.01 -6.79
CA ASN A 57 -2.82 -8.18 -6.68
C ASN A 57 -2.02 -9.41 -7.13
N PRO A 58 -1.50 -10.21 -6.19
CA PRO A 58 -0.69 -11.39 -6.52
C PRO A 58 -1.49 -12.46 -7.26
N ASN A 59 -2.81 -12.54 -7.07
CA ASN A 59 -3.65 -13.57 -7.71
C ASN A 59 -3.85 -13.32 -9.21
N THR A 60 -3.93 -12.06 -9.63
CA THR A 60 -4.01 -11.69 -11.05
C THR A 60 -2.67 -11.29 -11.62
N GLY A 61 -1.67 -11.13 -10.75
CA GLY A 61 -0.35 -10.71 -11.15
C GLY A 61 -0.21 -9.23 -11.50
N TYR A 62 -1.21 -8.42 -11.15
CA TYR A 62 -1.31 -7.02 -11.53
C TYR A 62 -0.71 -6.14 -10.45
N SER A 63 0.18 -5.21 -10.83
CA SER A 63 0.65 -4.16 -9.94
C SER A 63 0.64 -2.81 -10.63
N LYS A 64 0.24 -1.77 -9.90
CA LYS A 64 0.18 -0.39 -10.36
C LYS A 64 0.82 0.53 -9.34
N TYR A 65 1.85 1.26 -9.77
CA TYR A 65 2.43 2.35 -9.01
C TYR A 65 1.94 3.68 -9.57
N THR A 66 1.49 4.58 -8.71
CA THR A 66 1.07 5.94 -9.08
C THR A 66 1.94 6.93 -8.31
N PRO A 67 2.76 7.74 -9.00
CA PRO A 67 3.56 8.78 -8.36
C PRO A 67 2.67 9.91 -7.80
N PRO A 68 3.15 10.72 -6.85
CA PRO A 68 2.40 11.85 -6.32
C PRO A 68 2.16 12.91 -7.41
N SER A 69 1.05 13.65 -7.30
CA SER A 69 0.69 14.71 -8.25
C SER A 69 1.82 15.75 -8.31
N GLY A 70 2.54 15.77 -9.43
CA GLY A 70 3.79 16.53 -9.59
C GLY A 70 4.89 15.73 -10.29
N ASN A 71 4.75 14.40 -10.35
CA ASN A 71 5.67 13.54 -11.09
C ASN A 71 4.90 12.57 -11.99
N SER A 72 4.10 13.10 -12.92
CA SER A 72 3.39 12.33 -13.96
C SER A 72 4.36 11.82 -15.02
N ASN A 73 5.41 11.10 -14.60
CA ASN A 73 6.18 10.29 -15.52
C ASN A 73 5.39 9.01 -15.77
N ASN A 74 4.89 8.91 -17.01
CA ASN A 74 4.27 7.74 -17.61
C ASN A 74 5.13 6.49 -17.36
N TYR A 75 4.86 5.73 -16.31
CA TYR A 75 5.24 4.32 -16.26
C TYR A 75 4.04 3.50 -16.68
N GLY A 76 3.81 3.50 -17.99
CA GLY A 76 2.98 2.51 -18.64
C GLY A 76 3.63 1.13 -18.52
N SER A 77 2.81 0.15 -18.14
CA SER A 77 2.93 -1.26 -18.54
C SER A 77 4.29 -1.93 -18.32
N GLY A 78 4.61 -2.26 -17.08
CA GLY A 78 5.62 -3.27 -16.75
C GLY A 78 4.95 -4.59 -16.37
N ASN A 79 4.48 -5.35 -17.36
CA ASN A 79 4.38 -6.80 -17.21
C ASN A 79 5.81 -7.32 -16.98
N SER A 80 6.16 -7.67 -15.74
CA SER A 80 7.41 -8.37 -15.45
C SER A 80 7.08 -9.47 -14.46
N GLY A 81 6.97 -10.67 -15.02
CA GLY A 81 6.66 -11.88 -14.30
C GLY A 81 7.52 -12.04 -13.05
N TYR A 82 6.87 -12.44 -11.97
CA TYR A 82 7.52 -12.99 -10.77
C TYR A 82 8.07 -14.36 -11.15
N GLY A 83 9.22 -14.33 -11.81
CA GLY A 83 10.10 -15.46 -11.90
C GLY A 83 10.87 -15.64 -10.59
N ARG A 84 10.84 -16.89 -10.10
CA ARG A 84 11.78 -17.57 -9.19
C ARG A 84 11.42 -17.48 -7.70
N LYS A 85 11.45 -18.58 -6.94
CA LYS A 85 11.95 -19.96 -7.18
C LYS A 85 11.36 -20.87 -6.08
N TYR A 86 11.24 -22.15 -6.44
CA TYR A 86 10.87 -23.33 -5.65
C TYR A 86 11.39 -23.33 -4.21
#